data_AF-A0A2M7YI74-F1
#
_entry.id   AF-A0A2M7YI74-F1
#
_cell.length_a   1.000
_cell.length_b   1.000
_cell.length_c   1.000
_cell.angle_alpha   90.00
_cell.angle_beta   90.00
_cell.angle_gamma   90.00
#
_symmetry.space_group_name_H-M   'P 1'
#
loop_
_entity.id
_entity.type
_entity.pdbx_description
1 polymer ?
#
loop_
_entity_poly.entity_id
_entity_poly.type
_entity_poly.pdbx_seq_one_letter_code
_entity_poly.pdbx_strand_id
1 'polypeptide(L)'
;MKNMKGKYNGSHMTIYGSILPGTASIARSAFLTDKLTERAKYKIKILDWHKARGDNCSLTARHFGIGRMTLYRWLKRFENFGIIGLNEYSRKPNRYRQPTTSWPIAARVVELREQYPTWSKHKLAAILKREGVIVSASTA
;
A
#
# COMPACT_ATOMS: atom_id res chain seq x y z
N MET A 1 -4.75 -43.95 -4.43
CA MET A 1 -6.04 -44.09 -5.15
C MET A 1 -5.79 -44.49 -6.60
N LYS A 2 -6.77 -45.09 -7.31
CA LYS A 2 -6.67 -45.38 -8.75
C LYS A 2 -7.19 -44.21 -9.58
N ASN A 3 -6.41 -43.73 -10.54
CA ASN A 3 -6.85 -42.70 -11.50
C ASN A 3 -7.65 -43.35 -12.64
N MET A 4 -8.96 -43.10 -12.71
CA MET A 4 -9.79 -43.49 -13.86
C MET A 4 -9.41 -42.66 -15.10
N LYS A 5 -8.74 -43.30 -16.07
CA LYS A 5 -8.43 -42.70 -17.38
C LYS A 5 -9.49 -43.12 -18.43
N GLY A 6 -10.69 -42.56 -18.32
CA GLY A 6 -11.69 -42.68 -19.38
C GLY A 6 -11.30 -41.87 -20.62
N LYS A 7 -11.65 -42.35 -21.81
CA LYS A 7 -11.60 -41.59 -23.08
C LYS A 7 -13.01 -41.57 -23.69
N TYR A 8 -13.44 -40.40 -24.14
CA TYR A 8 -14.59 -40.21 -25.04
C TYR A 8 -14.11 -39.33 -26.20
N ASN A 9 -14.44 -39.69 -27.45
CA ASN A 9 -13.98 -39.03 -28.68
C ASN A 9 -12.48 -38.62 -28.69
N GLY A 10 -11.61 -39.54 -28.28
CA GLY A 10 -10.14 -39.42 -28.43
C GLY A 10 -9.42 -38.48 -27.45
N SER A 11 -10.07 -37.41 -26.98
CA SER A 11 -9.47 -36.41 -26.09
C SER A 11 -9.19 -36.94 -24.68
N HIS A 12 -8.04 -36.54 -24.13
CA HIS A 12 -7.71 -36.75 -22.72
C HIS A 12 -8.40 -35.69 -21.85
N MET A 13 -9.16 -36.13 -20.84
CA MET A 13 -9.85 -35.22 -19.92
C MET A 13 -8.88 -34.66 -18.86
N THR A 14 -8.26 -33.52 -19.16
CA THR A 14 -7.39 -32.79 -18.22
C THR A 14 -8.24 -32.04 -17.18
N ILE A 15 -8.19 -32.49 -15.92
CA ILE A 15 -9.04 -31.99 -14.81
C ILE A 15 -8.69 -30.55 -14.37
N TYR A 16 -7.67 -29.91 -14.97
CA TYR A 16 -7.16 -28.59 -14.56
C TYR A 16 -7.80 -27.37 -15.27
N GLY A 17 -9.01 -27.52 -15.84
CA GLY A 17 -9.70 -26.38 -16.46
C GLY A 17 -11.12 -26.69 -16.90
N SER A 18 -12.11 -26.24 -16.13
CA SER A 18 -13.51 -26.25 -16.57
C SER A 18 -13.73 -25.16 -17.61
N ILE A 19 -14.05 -25.58 -18.84
CA ILE A 19 -14.41 -24.68 -19.95
C ILE A 19 -15.85 -24.22 -19.75
N LEU A 20 -16.11 -23.43 -18.71
CA LEU A 20 -17.39 -22.79 -18.49
C LEU A 20 -17.53 -21.57 -19.42
N PRO A 21 -18.73 -21.32 -19.99
CA PRO A 21 -18.99 -20.08 -20.69
C PRO A 21 -18.77 -18.91 -19.72
N GLY A 22 -17.95 -17.94 -20.12
CA GLY A 22 -17.61 -16.80 -19.27
C GLY A 22 -16.50 -17.03 -18.23
N THR A 23 -15.76 -18.17 -18.23
CA THR A 23 -14.62 -18.40 -17.31
C THR A 23 -13.66 -17.21 -17.22
N ALA A 24 -13.30 -16.59 -18.36
CA ALA A 24 -12.42 -15.41 -18.37
C ALA A 24 -13.04 -14.17 -17.69
N SER A 25 -14.37 -14.06 -17.66
CA SER A 25 -15.09 -13.00 -16.93
C SER A 25 -15.09 -13.27 -15.43
N ILE A 26 -15.36 -14.52 -15.03
CA ILE A 26 -15.33 -14.97 -13.62
C ILE A 26 -13.93 -14.82 -13.03
N ALA A 27 -12.89 -15.22 -13.76
CA ALA A 27 -11.50 -15.05 -13.33
C ALA A 27 -11.12 -13.57 -13.16
N ARG A 28 -11.59 -12.68 -14.07
CA ARG A 28 -11.38 -11.23 -13.94
C ARG A 28 -12.14 -10.63 -12.76
N SER A 29 -13.38 -11.02 -12.51
CA SER A 29 -14.14 -10.50 -11.36
C SER A 29 -13.53 -10.96 -10.03
N ALA A 30 -13.14 -12.24 -9.93
CA ALA A 30 -12.42 -12.78 -8.77
C ALA A 30 -11.11 -12.01 -8.49
N PHE A 31 -10.27 -11.79 -9.51
CA PHE A 31 -9.02 -11.03 -9.39
C PHE A 31 -9.22 -9.55 -9.00
N LEU A 32 -10.32 -8.93 -9.43
CA LEU A 32 -10.66 -7.57 -9.03
C LEU A 32 -11.20 -7.50 -7.59
N THR A 33 -11.94 -8.52 -7.13
CA THR A 33 -12.44 -8.60 -5.74
C THR A 33 -11.39 -9.02 -4.72
N ASP A 34 -10.40 -9.82 -5.12
CA ASP A 34 -9.25 -10.19 -4.29
C ASP A 34 -8.39 -8.96 -3.94
N LYS A 35 -8.16 -8.08 -4.92
CA LYS A 35 -7.44 -6.80 -4.75
C LYS A 35 -8.23 -5.71 -4.02
N LEU A 36 -9.35 -6.04 -3.38
CA LEU A 36 -10.30 -5.07 -2.84
C LEU A 36 -10.41 -5.17 -1.31
N THR A 37 -9.94 -4.15 -0.63
CA THR A 37 -10.03 -4.04 0.84
C THR A 37 -11.50 -3.95 1.31
N GLU A 38 -11.80 -4.42 2.53
CA GLU A 38 -13.16 -4.31 3.12
C GLU A 38 -13.68 -2.87 3.16
N ARG A 39 -12.80 -1.89 3.40
CA ARG A 39 -13.15 -0.46 3.30
C ARG A 39 -13.52 -0.01 1.89
N ALA A 40 -13.01 -0.66 0.85
CA ALA A 40 -13.41 -0.39 -0.54
C ALA A 40 -14.74 -1.09 -0.87
N LYS A 41 -14.96 -2.33 -0.44
CA LYS A 41 -16.26 -3.03 -0.54
C LYS A 41 -17.39 -2.19 0.10
N TYR A 42 -17.13 -1.62 1.28
CA TYR A 42 -18.06 -0.68 1.95
C TYR A 42 -18.35 0.58 1.10
N LYS A 43 -17.33 1.17 0.45
CA LYS A 43 -17.51 2.33 -0.43
C LYS A 43 -18.32 2.00 -1.68
N ILE A 44 -18.11 0.82 -2.29
CA ILE A 44 -18.90 0.35 -3.43
C ILE A 44 -20.38 0.30 -3.05
N LYS A 45 -20.73 -0.35 -1.94
CA LYS A 45 -22.12 -0.40 -1.42
C LYS A 45 -22.75 1.00 -1.26
N ILE A 46 -21.96 2.02 -0.92
CA ILE A 46 -22.42 3.41 -0.82
C ILE A 46 -22.62 4.04 -2.21
N LEU A 47 -21.73 3.79 -3.17
CA LEU A 47 -21.87 4.29 -4.55
C LEU A 47 -23.00 3.60 -5.32
N ASP A 48 -23.23 2.30 -5.11
CA ASP A 48 -24.35 1.57 -5.68
C ASP A 48 -25.68 2.16 -5.19
N TRP A 49 -25.78 2.43 -3.89
CA TRP A 49 -26.94 3.09 -3.27
C TRP A 49 -27.13 4.53 -3.75
N HIS A 50 -26.03 5.28 -3.93
CA HIS A 50 -26.02 6.63 -4.50
C HIS A 50 -26.63 6.65 -5.90
N LYS A 51 -26.17 5.73 -6.78
CA LYS A 51 -26.68 5.56 -8.14
C LYS A 51 -28.14 5.13 -8.15
N ALA A 52 -28.51 4.16 -7.30
CA ALA A 52 -29.89 3.69 -7.15
C ALA A 52 -30.87 4.76 -6.60
N ARG A 53 -30.37 5.90 -6.10
CA ARG A 53 -31.17 7.05 -5.64
C ARG A 53 -30.86 8.35 -6.37
N GLY A 54 -30.54 8.26 -7.66
CA GLY A 54 -30.45 9.43 -8.55
C GLY A 54 -29.30 10.38 -8.21
N ASP A 55 -28.17 9.84 -7.75
CA ASP A 55 -26.93 10.55 -7.44
C ASP A 55 -27.04 11.71 -6.43
N ASN A 56 -28.03 11.65 -5.52
CA ASN A 56 -28.20 12.66 -4.48
C ASN A 56 -27.13 12.52 -3.37
N CYS A 57 -26.04 13.28 -3.52
CA CYS A 57 -24.94 13.35 -2.56
C CYS A 57 -25.36 13.71 -1.13
N SER A 58 -26.33 14.61 -0.96
CA SER A 58 -26.78 15.08 0.36
C SER A 58 -27.61 14.02 1.09
N LEU A 59 -28.50 13.34 0.37
CA LEU A 59 -29.30 12.22 0.87
C LEU A 59 -28.39 11.03 1.27
N THR A 60 -27.42 10.71 0.42
CA THR A 60 -26.45 9.62 0.65
C THR A 60 -25.54 9.90 1.85
N ALA A 61 -25.03 11.13 1.95
CA ALA A 61 -24.26 11.59 3.10
C ALA A 61 -25.05 11.43 4.42
N ARG A 62 -26.32 11.85 4.43
CA ARG A 62 -27.21 11.71 5.60
C ARG A 62 -27.52 10.25 5.94
N HIS A 63 -27.72 9.39 4.94
CA HIS A 63 -28.08 7.98 5.17
C HIS A 63 -26.92 7.15 5.74
N PHE A 64 -25.70 7.37 5.26
CA PHE A 64 -24.52 6.61 5.71
C PHE A 64 -23.69 7.30 6.80
N GLY A 65 -24.11 8.48 7.29
CA GLY A 65 -23.39 9.22 8.34
C GLY A 65 -22.03 9.79 7.90
N ILE A 66 -21.84 10.00 6.60
CA ILE A 66 -20.56 10.49 6.03
C ILE A 66 -20.66 11.95 5.60
N GLY A 67 -19.57 12.71 5.71
CA GLY A 67 -19.50 14.06 5.17
C GLY A 67 -19.59 14.09 3.64
N ARG A 68 -20.38 15.00 3.06
CA ARG A 68 -20.55 15.16 1.59
C ARG A 68 -19.22 15.21 0.83
N MET A 69 -18.22 15.93 1.39
CA MET A 69 -16.87 16.03 0.81
C MET A 69 -16.12 14.68 0.76
N THR A 70 -16.39 13.76 1.67
CA THR A 70 -15.84 12.38 1.63
C THR A 70 -16.44 11.60 0.46
N LEU A 71 -17.75 11.73 0.23
CA LEU A 71 -18.45 11.09 -0.89
C LEU A 71 -17.97 11.64 -2.24
N TYR A 72 -17.86 12.97 -2.42
CA TYR A 72 -17.27 13.57 -3.62
C TYR A 72 -15.84 13.08 -3.90
N ARG A 73 -15.02 12.90 -2.85
CA ARG A 73 -13.67 12.34 -2.96
C ARG A 73 -13.64 10.84 -3.31
N TRP A 74 -14.74 10.10 -3.10
CA TRP A 74 -14.86 8.70 -3.53
C TRP A 74 -15.39 8.61 -4.97
N LEU A 75 -16.41 9.39 -5.32
CA LEU A 75 -16.92 9.53 -6.70
C LEU A 75 -15.79 9.88 -7.67
N LYS A 76 -15.04 10.95 -7.41
CA LYS A 76 -13.90 11.36 -8.26
C LYS A 76 -12.77 10.33 -8.37
N ARG A 77 -12.61 9.44 -7.38
CA ARG A 77 -11.65 8.33 -7.47
C ARG A 77 -12.19 7.16 -8.28
N PHE A 78 -13.48 6.89 -8.18
CA PHE A 78 -14.17 5.87 -8.98
C PHE A 78 -14.22 6.26 -10.46
N GLU A 79 -14.48 7.54 -10.76
CA GLU A 79 -14.41 8.10 -12.11
C GLU A 79 -12.99 7.96 -12.71
N ASN A 80 -11.95 8.32 -11.94
CA ASN A 80 -10.56 8.31 -12.43
C ASN A 80 -9.89 6.92 -12.47
N PHE A 81 -10.26 6.00 -11.57
CA PHE A 81 -9.51 4.75 -11.32
C PHE A 81 -10.41 3.52 -11.10
N GLY A 82 -11.72 3.64 -11.35
CA GLY A 82 -12.70 2.57 -11.16
C GLY A 82 -12.77 2.05 -9.72
N ILE A 83 -13.19 0.79 -9.60
CA ILE A 83 -13.31 0.05 -8.34
C ILE A 83 -12.02 0.07 -7.51
N ILE A 84 -10.85 -0.04 -8.15
CA ILE A 84 -9.54 -0.08 -7.48
C ILE A 84 -9.23 1.26 -6.80
N GLY A 85 -9.71 2.38 -7.35
CA GLY A 85 -9.59 3.73 -6.76
C GLY A 85 -10.24 3.90 -5.39
N LEU A 86 -11.14 2.99 -5.00
CA LEU A 86 -11.82 3.01 -3.71
C LEU A 86 -11.00 2.35 -2.58
N ASN A 87 -9.88 1.69 -2.89
CA ASN A 87 -8.96 1.22 -1.85
C ASN A 87 -8.42 2.37 -0.98
N GLU A 88 -8.04 2.04 0.25
CA GLU A 88 -7.35 3.00 1.12
C GLU A 88 -5.98 3.30 0.54
N TYR A 89 -5.69 4.57 0.25
CA TYR A 89 -4.32 4.99 -0.03
C TYR A 89 -3.47 4.88 1.24
N SER A 90 -2.16 4.72 1.04
CA SER A 90 -1.21 4.72 2.14
C SER A 90 -1.32 5.99 2.98
N ARG A 91 -1.33 5.82 4.30
CA ARG A 91 -1.24 6.90 5.29
C ARG A 91 0.21 7.18 5.70
N LYS A 92 1.18 6.47 5.10
CA LYS A 92 2.62 6.69 5.31
C LYS A 92 2.99 8.07 4.76
N PRO A 93 3.75 8.86 5.51
CA PRO A 93 4.36 10.71 4.69
C PRO A 93 5.01 10.87 3.27
N ASN A 94 4.51 11.83 2.48
CA ASN A 94 5.11 12.13 1.17
C ASN A 94 6.56 12.64 1.32
N ARG A 95 6.91 13.19 2.48
CA ARG A 95 8.27 13.60 2.87
C ARG A 95 8.53 13.21 4.31
N TYR A 96 9.33 12.16 4.52
CA TYR A 96 9.87 11.83 5.85
C TYR A 96 11.19 12.55 6.09
N ARG A 97 11.51 12.79 7.37
CA ARG A 97 12.77 13.41 7.79
C ARG A 97 13.94 12.55 7.30
N GLN A 98 14.79 13.13 6.46
CA GLN A 98 16.06 12.52 6.08
C GLN A 98 17.12 12.79 7.17
N PRO A 99 18.10 11.89 7.37
CA PRO A 99 19.27 12.19 8.18
C PRO A 99 19.99 13.42 7.63
N THR A 100 20.39 14.34 8.51
CA THR A 100 21.26 15.48 8.15
C THR A 100 22.72 15.05 8.03
N THR A 101 23.11 14.02 8.79
CA THR A 101 24.43 13.39 8.74
C THR A 101 24.52 12.43 7.56
N SER A 102 25.60 12.51 6.77
CA SER A 102 25.86 11.53 5.71
C SER A 102 26.32 10.18 6.28
N TRP A 103 26.10 9.10 5.51
CA TRP A 103 26.41 7.74 5.96
C TRP A 103 27.89 7.52 6.34
N PRO A 104 28.90 8.03 5.58
CA PRO A 104 30.31 7.90 5.96
C PRO A 104 30.66 8.58 7.29
N ILE A 105 30.04 9.74 7.58
CA ILE A 105 30.24 10.44 8.86
C ILE A 105 29.64 9.63 10.01
N ALA A 106 28.45 9.06 9.81
CA ALA A 106 27.81 8.19 10.81
C ALA A 106 28.65 6.92 11.08
N ALA A 107 29.19 6.28 10.04
CA ALA A 107 30.09 5.14 10.19
C ALA A 107 31.36 5.51 10.96
N ARG A 108 32.00 6.63 10.61
CA ARG A 108 33.21 7.11 11.31
C ARG A 108 32.96 7.44 12.79
N VAL A 109 31.78 7.95 13.13
CA VAL A 109 31.36 8.13 14.53
C VAL A 109 31.25 6.79 15.26
N VAL A 110 30.71 5.74 14.63
CA VAL A 110 30.62 4.40 15.21
C VAL A 110 32.02 3.80 15.42
N GLU A 111 32.92 3.86 14.43
CA GLU A 111 34.31 3.41 14.57
C GLU A 111 35.02 4.09 15.76
N LEU A 112 34.89 5.41 15.89
CA LEU A 112 35.50 6.17 16.99
C LEU A 112 34.87 5.86 18.35
N ARG A 113 33.59 5.44 18.39
CA ARG A 113 32.90 4.98 19.60
C ARG A 113 33.34 3.59 20.02
N GLU A 114 33.57 2.69 19.07
CA GLU A 114 34.07 1.33 19.32
C GLU A 114 35.55 1.34 19.74
N GLN A 115 36.38 2.17 19.09
CA GLN A 115 37.80 2.36 19.46
C GLN A 115 37.98 3.04 20.82
N TYR A 116 37.09 3.97 21.19
CA TYR A 116 37.22 4.76 22.41
C TYR A 116 35.90 4.86 23.22
N PRO A 117 35.40 3.76 23.81
CA PRO A 117 34.07 3.71 24.43
C PRO A 117 33.86 4.72 25.58
N THR A 118 34.92 5.04 26.32
CA THR A 118 34.89 5.96 27.46
C THR A 118 34.99 7.44 27.08
N TRP A 119 35.19 7.78 25.80
CA TRP A 119 35.44 9.15 25.38
C TRP A 119 34.16 9.97 25.21
N SER A 120 34.20 11.22 25.68
CA SER A 120 33.06 12.13 25.58
C SER A 120 32.81 12.55 24.12
N LYS A 121 31.55 12.82 23.81
CA LYS A 121 31.09 13.35 22.50
C LYS A 121 31.89 14.57 22.02
N HIS A 122 32.34 15.40 22.94
CA HIS A 122 33.16 16.59 22.65
C HIS A 122 34.58 16.22 22.19
N LYS A 123 35.17 15.15 22.73
CA LYS A 123 36.47 14.64 22.26
C LYS A 123 36.35 14.01 20.88
N LEU A 124 35.29 13.23 20.62
CA LEU A 124 35.07 12.63 19.30
C LEU A 124 34.77 13.70 18.23
N ALA A 125 33.94 14.70 18.54
CA ALA A 125 33.72 15.86 17.66
C ALA A 125 35.02 16.65 17.38
N ALA A 126 35.95 16.73 18.33
CA ALA A 126 37.25 17.37 18.12
C ALA A 126 38.20 16.54 17.23
N ILE A 127 38.09 15.20 17.24
CA ILE A 127 38.81 14.29 16.33
C ILE A 127 38.24 14.42 14.93
N LEU A 128 36.93 14.29 14.77
CA LEU A 128 36.23 14.47 13.48
C LEU A 128 36.54 15.84 12.86
N LYS A 129 36.58 16.92 13.67
CA LYS A 129 36.97 18.25 13.19
C LYS A 129 38.43 18.31 12.68
N ARG A 130 39.36 17.51 13.22
CA ARG A 130 40.73 17.36 12.70
C ARG A 130 40.76 16.55 11.40
N GLU A 131 39.84 15.60 11.25
CA GLU A 131 39.60 14.83 10.01
C GLU A 131 38.80 15.65 8.96
N GLY A 132 38.59 16.96 9.16
CA GLY A 132 37.84 17.85 8.27
C GLY A 132 36.31 17.76 8.40
N VAL A 133 35.80 16.87 9.26
CA VAL A 133 34.38 16.58 9.43
C VAL A 133 33.77 17.45 10.54
N ILE A 134 33.05 18.51 10.14
CA ILE A 134 32.37 19.41 11.07
C ILE A 134 31.00 18.81 11.46
N VAL A 135 30.91 18.28 12.68
CA VAL A 135 29.67 17.74 13.28
C VAL A 135 29.31 18.43 14.58
N SER A 136 28.02 18.40 14.94
CA SER A 136 27.59 18.85 16.27
C SER A 136 28.04 17.87 17.36
N ALA A 137 28.22 18.35 18.60
CA ALA A 137 28.49 17.48 19.75
C ALA A 137 27.29 16.58 20.16
N SER A 138 26.15 16.64 19.45
CA SER A 138 25.04 15.69 19.58
C SER A 138 24.98 14.69 18.41
N THR A 139 26.02 14.67 17.58
CA THR A 139 26.18 13.83 16.38
C THR A 139 27.42 12.91 16.48
N ALA A 140 28.16 12.98 17.60
CA ALA A 140 29.40 12.25 17.87
C ALA A 140 29.35 11.55 19.24
#